data_AF-A0A1Y2PFT2-F1
#
_entry.id   AF-A0A1Y2PFT2-F1
#
_cell.length_a   1.000
_cell.length_b   1.000
_cell.length_c   1.000
_cell.angle_alpha   90.00
_cell.angle_beta   90.00
_cell.angle_gamma   90.00
#
_symmetry.space_group_name_H-M   'P 1'
#
loop_
_entity.id
_entity.type
_entity.pdbx_description
1 polymer ?
#
loop_
_entity_poly.entity_id
_entity_poly.type
_entity_poly.pdbx_seq_one_letter_code
_entity_poly.pdbx_strand_id
1 'polypeptide(L)'
;MTKKSLKNTLLINIGAFILVVLLEVMSGWVTRDNFDTSYSFYLWNLKYATYIMGLIWINHFVLIPFFLDKKRYVLFVILLIGSIILGAYFKTYGKPWSSVSKVSFFFLYTTGTGMAAFFLRRNLLIKRENSEKEKLQKETELKYLKEQVNPHFLFNSLNSIYALSRQASPETPELVMQLSELMRYQLESSKKDIVLLKEELEFIENYLLLEERRLSNRCHIEFLIKGELRGLKIAPMLLIPFVENAIKHGAQSTNQQSTIDITVTINSDSLHFTAINSKPRVLQESKREGLGLENVKRRLNLLYPNEYVLNITNLEEEYKVNLSINLINNK
;
A
#
# COMPACT_ATOMS: atom_id res chain seq x y z
N MET A 1 1.39 12.93 18.59
CA MET A 1 2.17 13.37 17.41
C MET A 1 2.77 14.78 17.51
N THR A 2 2.20 15.71 18.29
CA THR A 2 2.57 17.15 18.28
C THR A 2 3.91 17.51 18.96
N LYS A 3 4.25 16.92 20.12
CA LYS A 3 5.50 17.26 20.84
C LYS A 3 6.78 16.85 20.09
N LYS A 4 6.78 15.70 19.40
CA LYS A 4 7.95 15.20 18.64
C LYS A 4 8.21 16.02 17.38
N SER A 5 7.13 16.50 16.73
CA SER A 5 7.19 17.42 15.59
C SER A 5 7.76 18.78 15.98
N LEU A 6 7.35 19.32 17.13
CA LEU A 6 7.86 20.61 17.63
C LEU A 6 9.36 20.55 17.97
N LYS A 7 9.80 19.48 18.66
CA LYS A 7 11.22 19.30 19.02
C LYS A 7 12.11 19.19 17.77
N ASN A 8 11.68 18.43 16.76
CA ASN A 8 12.43 18.29 15.51
C ASN A 8 12.47 19.61 14.73
N THR A 9 11.37 20.36 14.71
CA THR A 9 11.33 21.69 14.07
C THR A 9 12.29 22.65 14.76
N LEU A 10 12.34 22.65 16.10
CA LEU A 10 13.22 23.52 16.88
C LEU A 10 14.71 23.18 16.65
N LEU A 11 15.07 21.90 16.73
CA LEU A 11 16.43 21.40 16.47
C LEU A 11 16.95 21.81 15.09
N ILE A 12 16.09 21.74 14.08
CA ILE A 12 16.50 22.06 12.70
C ILE A 12 16.65 23.56 12.50
N ASN A 13 15.80 24.39 13.12
CA ASN A 13 15.97 25.84 13.07
C ASN A 13 17.22 26.30 13.81
N ILE A 14 17.56 25.64 14.93
CA ILE A 14 18.84 25.87 15.63
C ILE A 14 20.02 25.48 14.73
N GLY A 15 19.95 24.31 14.07
CA GLY A 15 20.99 23.88 13.13
C GLY A 15 21.16 24.83 11.94
N ALA A 16 20.05 25.32 11.37
CA ALA A 16 20.07 26.31 10.30
C ALA A 16 20.66 27.65 10.76
N PHE A 17 20.33 28.10 11.97
CA PHE A 17 20.92 29.31 12.55
C PHE A 17 22.43 29.17 12.73
N ILE A 18 22.90 28.04 13.28
CA ILE A 18 24.34 27.77 13.44
C ILE A 18 25.04 27.74 12.08
N LEU A 19 24.43 27.10 11.08
CA LEU A 19 24.99 27.05 9.72
C LEU A 19 25.12 28.45 9.12
N VAL A 20 24.10 29.29 9.24
CA VAL A 20 24.16 30.68 8.74
C VAL A 20 25.24 31.47 9.48
N VAL A 21 25.36 31.34 10.80
CA VAL A 21 26.46 31.98 11.56
C VAL A 21 27.82 31.53 11.05
N LEU A 22 28.02 30.24 10.80
CA LEU A 22 29.28 29.71 10.25
C LEU A 22 29.58 30.27 8.85
N LEU A 23 28.59 30.28 7.95
CA LEU A 23 28.73 30.81 6.60
C LEU A 23 29.04 32.32 6.61
N GLU A 24 28.41 33.08 7.49
CA GLU A 24 28.68 34.52 7.63
C GLU A 24 30.09 34.77 8.18
N VAL A 25 30.53 34.02 9.19
CA VAL A 25 31.91 34.14 9.71
C VAL A 25 32.94 33.79 8.62
N MET A 26 32.69 32.74 7.82
CA MET A 26 33.57 32.37 6.70
C MET A 26 33.58 33.44 5.60
N SER A 27 32.42 33.96 5.22
CA SER A 27 32.27 35.03 4.22
C SER A 27 32.93 36.34 4.67
N GLY A 28 32.68 36.72 5.93
CA GLY A 28 33.21 37.93 6.55
C GLY A 28 34.73 37.91 6.72
N TRP A 29 35.37 36.73 6.66
CA TRP A 29 36.82 36.58 6.83
C TRP A 29 37.63 37.44 5.84
N VAL A 30 37.11 37.68 4.65
CA VAL A 30 37.70 38.58 3.63
C VAL A 30 37.78 40.03 4.11
N THR A 31 36.91 40.42 5.04
CA THR A 31 36.84 41.78 5.60
C THR A 31 37.40 41.87 7.01
N ARG A 32 38.11 40.83 7.46
CA ARG A 32 38.60 40.72 8.84
C ARG A 32 39.47 41.91 9.26
N ASP A 33 40.27 42.42 8.32
CA ASP A 33 41.21 43.54 8.54
C ASP A 33 40.51 44.88 8.79
N ASN A 34 39.21 44.99 8.49
CA ASN A 34 38.40 46.17 8.79
C ASN A 34 37.96 46.25 10.26
N PHE A 35 38.36 45.30 11.12
CA PHE A 35 37.91 45.20 12.50
C PHE A 35 39.09 45.25 13.48
N ASP A 36 39.03 46.19 14.43
CA ASP A 36 40.10 46.42 15.42
C ASP A 36 40.35 45.21 16.34
N THR A 37 39.33 44.36 16.58
CA THR A 37 39.44 43.21 17.50
C THR A 37 38.75 41.97 16.93
N SER A 38 39.14 40.79 17.42
CA SER A 38 38.40 39.53 17.15
C SER A 38 36.97 39.58 17.66
N TYR A 39 36.77 40.21 18.82
CA TYR A 39 35.46 40.35 19.42
C TYR A 39 34.50 41.16 18.54
N SER A 40 34.93 42.32 18.02
CA SER A 40 34.08 43.16 17.18
C SER A 40 33.69 42.48 15.87
N PHE A 41 34.59 41.67 15.29
CA PHE A 41 34.30 40.86 14.11
C PHE A 41 33.24 39.77 14.35
N TYR A 42 33.41 38.95 15.40
CA TYR A 42 32.43 37.91 15.71
C TYR A 42 31.06 38.50 16.10
N LEU A 43 31.06 39.60 16.86
CA LEU A 43 29.82 40.29 17.24
C LEU A 43 29.10 40.87 16.01
N TRP A 44 29.84 41.41 15.04
CA TRP A 44 29.28 41.93 13.79
C TRP A 44 28.64 40.81 12.97
N ASN A 45 29.34 39.69 12.77
CA ASN A 45 28.83 38.54 12.03
C ASN A 45 27.61 37.91 12.72
N LEU A 46 27.61 37.81 14.05
CA LEU A 46 26.46 37.30 14.81
C LEU A 46 25.24 38.21 14.65
N LYS A 47 25.41 39.54 14.77
CA LYS A 47 24.33 40.52 14.52
C LYS A 47 23.82 40.47 13.07
N TYR A 48 24.69 40.12 12.13
CA TYR A 48 24.33 40.00 10.73
C TYR A 48 23.54 38.70 10.47
N ALA A 49 23.99 37.57 11.02
CA ALA A 49 23.30 36.29 10.94
C ALA A 49 21.92 36.31 11.61
N THR A 50 21.77 36.96 12.78
CA THR A 50 20.46 37.12 13.44
C THR A 50 19.49 37.94 12.59
N TYR A 51 20.00 38.96 11.89
CA TYR A 51 19.19 39.77 10.98
C TYR A 51 18.67 38.96 9.78
N ILE A 52 19.55 38.20 9.12
CA ILE A 52 19.18 37.32 8.01
C ILE A 52 18.17 36.25 8.47
N MET A 53 18.43 35.61 9.61
CA MET A 53 17.54 34.59 10.15
C MET A 53 16.19 35.15 10.58
N GLY A 54 16.14 36.40 11.07
CA GLY A 54 14.88 37.10 11.33
C GLY A 54 14.02 37.24 10.07
N LEU A 55 14.62 37.67 8.95
CA LEU A 55 13.92 37.75 7.66
C LEU A 55 13.46 36.38 7.17
N ILE A 56 14.32 35.35 7.23
CA ILE A 56 13.99 33.99 6.84
C ILE A 56 12.83 33.45 7.69
N TRP A 57 12.85 33.64 9.01
CA TRP A 57 11.80 33.18 9.91
C TRP A 57 10.47 33.91 9.70
N ILE A 58 10.47 35.22 9.46
CA ILE A 58 9.24 35.95 9.12
C ILE A 58 8.64 35.40 7.83
N ASN A 59 9.47 35.23 6.79
CA ASN A 59 9.00 34.66 5.52
C ASN A 59 8.48 33.23 5.73
N HIS A 60 9.18 32.42 6.54
CA HIS A 60 8.87 31.01 6.76
C HIS A 60 7.65 30.76 7.65
N PHE A 61 7.58 31.38 8.82
CA PHE A 61 6.54 31.14 9.82
C PHE A 61 5.32 32.05 9.68
N VAL A 62 5.43 33.16 8.94
CA VAL A 62 4.32 34.10 8.74
C VAL A 62 3.88 34.09 7.27
N LEU A 63 4.76 34.45 6.33
CA LEU A 63 4.30 34.67 4.95
C LEU A 63 3.86 33.36 4.25
N ILE A 64 4.61 32.27 4.42
CA ILE A 64 4.26 30.98 3.81
C ILE A 64 2.89 30.45 4.30
N PRO A 65 2.65 30.25 5.61
CA PRO A 65 1.40 29.66 6.07
C PRO A 65 0.18 30.57 5.85
N PHE A 66 0.34 31.90 5.91
CA PHE A 66 -0.79 32.81 5.75
C PHE A 66 -1.14 33.12 4.29
N PHE A 67 -0.16 33.10 3.37
CA PHE A 67 -0.38 33.51 1.98
C PHE A 67 -0.09 32.39 0.98
N LEU A 68 1.08 31.76 1.05
CA LEU A 68 1.47 30.74 0.08
C LEU A 68 0.60 29.48 0.19
N ASP A 69 0.42 28.97 1.41
CA ASP A 69 -0.40 27.76 1.65
C ASP A 69 -1.89 28.02 1.37
N LYS A 70 -2.34 29.28 1.46
CA LYS A 70 -3.69 29.72 1.06
C LYS A 70 -3.82 30.07 -0.43
N LYS A 71 -2.83 29.74 -1.26
CA LYS A 71 -2.79 30.00 -2.71
C LYS A 71 -2.85 31.49 -3.10
N ARG A 72 -2.53 32.41 -2.19
CA ARG A 72 -2.48 33.86 -2.45
C ARG A 72 -1.10 34.27 -2.96
N TYR A 73 -0.70 33.74 -4.12
CA TYR A 73 0.67 33.84 -4.65
C TYR A 73 1.12 35.28 -4.94
N VAL A 74 0.26 36.10 -5.55
CA VAL A 74 0.60 37.50 -5.90
C VAL A 74 0.90 38.30 -4.64
N LEU A 75 0.03 38.20 -3.63
CA LEU A 75 0.19 38.90 -2.36
C LEU A 75 1.43 38.42 -1.60
N PHE A 76 1.73 37.12 -1.65
CA PHE A 76 2.96 36.56 -1.09
C PHE A 76 4.22 37.16 -1.72
N VAL A 77 4.29 37.24 -3.06
CA VAL A 77 5.44 37.81 -3.77
C VAL A 77 5.63 39.28 -3.44
N ILE A 78 4.54 40.06 -3.40
CA ILE A 78 4.59 41.48 -3.02
C ILE A 78 5.13 41.66 -1.60
N LEU A 79 4.64 40.88 -0.64
CA LEU A 79 5.07 40.95 0.75
C LEU A 79 6.52 40.48 0.95
N LEU A 80 6.97 39.48 0.19
CA LEU A 80 8.34 38.99 0.21
C LEU A 80 9.31 40.04 -0.33
N ILE A 81 9.02 40.64 -1.48
CA ILE A 81 9.84 41.71 -2.06
C ILE A 81 9.84 42.93 -1.13
N GLY A 82 8.67 43.28 -0.59
CA GLY A 82 8.52 44.37 0.38
C GLY A 82 9.35 44.15 1.64
N SER A 83 9.35 42.94 2.22
CA SER A 83 10.13 42.63 3.43
C SER A 83 11.64 42.70 3.18
N ILE A 84 12.10 42.28 2.00
CA ILE A 84 13.52 42.38 1.58
C ILE A 84 13.95 43.84 1.43
N ILE A 85 13.17 44.65 0.70
CA ILE A 85 13.51 46.07 0.45
C ILE A 85 13.47 46.87 1.74
N LEU A 86 12.43 46.68 2.56
CA LEU A 86 12.28 47.34 3.85
C LEU A 86 13.46 46.98 4.76
N GLY A 87 13.84 45.70 4.77
CA GLY A 87 14.99 45.24 5.54
C GLY A 87 16.30 45.89 5.08
N ALA A 88 16.56 45.90 3.78
CA ALA A 88 17.74 46.55 3.21
C ALA A 88 17.80 48.05 3.55
N TYR A 89 16.66 48.74 3.47
CA TYR A 89 16.55 50.16 3.81
C TYR A 89 16.95 50.43 5.27
N PHE A 90 16.40 49.67 6.23
CA PHE A 90 16.77 49.82 7.64
C PHE A 90 18.25 49.54 7.89
N LYS A 91 18.82 48.54 7.20
CA LYS A 91 20.23 48.18 7.37
C LYS A 91 21.18 49.24 6.85
N THR A 92 20.81 49.95 5.78
CA THR A 92 21.64 50.98 5.15
C THR A 92 21.11 52.39 5.41
N TYR A 93 20.39 52.59 6.52
CA TYR A 93 19.85 53.90 6.87
C TYR A 93 20.95 54.96 6.91
N GLY A 94 20.72 56.09 6.24
CA GLY A 94 21.70 57.17 6.09
C GLY A 94 22.79 56.95 5.03
N LYS A 95 22.75 55.86 4.25
CA LYS A 95 23.65 55.61 3.12
C LYS A 95 22.97 55.89 1.77
N PRO A 96 23.73 56.07 0.67
CA PRO A 96 23.18 56.25 -0.66
C PRO A 96 22.29 55.06 -1.10
N TRP A 97 21.38 55.32 -2.03
CA TRP A 97 20.47 54.28 -2.56
C TRP A 97 21.20 53.10 -3.21
N SER A 98 22.43 53.30 -3.70
CA SER A 98 23.30 52.23 -4.19
C SER A 98 23.67 51.21 -3.11
N SER A 99 23.65 51.58 -1.83
CA SER A 99 23.82 50.65 -0.71
C SER A 99 22.57 49.81 -0.47
N VAL A 100 21.38 50.43 -0.55
CA VAL A 100 20.09 49.74 -0.40
C VAL A 100 19.96 48.64 -1.45
N SER A 101 20.21 48.96 -2.72
CA SER A 101 20.13 48.00 -3.83
C SER A 101 21.06 46.80 -3.66
N LYS A 102 22.34 47.02 -3.33
CA LYS A 102 23.32 45.93 -3.09
C LYS A 102 22.88 45.01 -1.96
N VAL A 103 22.38 45.57 -0.85
CA VAL A 103 21.91 44.79 0.30
C VAL A 103 20.61 44.04 -0.04
N SER A 104 19.70 44.64 -0.81
CA SER A 104 18.48 43.96 -1.30
C SER A 104 18.80 42.74 -2.16
N PHE A 105 19.76 42.84 -3.10
CA PHE A 105 20.17 41.70 -3.93
C PHE A 105 20.77 40.58 -3.09
N PHE A 106 21.59 40.92 -2.10
CA PHE A 106 22.15 39.95 -1.18
C PHE A 106 21.08 39.24 -0.34
N PHE A 107 20.12 39.99 0.22
CA PHE A 107 18.99 39.41 0.97
C PHE A 107 18.07 38.57 0.09
N LEU A 108 17.87 38.94 -1.16
CA LEU A 108 17.14 38.12 -2.13
C LEU A 108 17.85 36.79 -2.35
N TYR A 109 19.18 36.80 -2.51
CA TYR A 109 19.99 35.58 -2.67
C TYR A 109 19.95 34.67 -1.43
N THR A 110 20.19 35.21 -0.23
CA THR A 110 20.22 34.42 1.01
C THR A 110 18.83 33.91 1.42
N THR A 111 17.79 34.74 1.26
CA THR A 111 16.41 34.30 1.49
C THR A 111 15.97 33.28 0.46
N GLY A 112 16.31 33.49 -0.82
CA GLY A 112 15.97 32.57 -1.92
C GLY A 112 16.60 31.18 -1.75
N THR A 113 17.88 31.12 -1.38
CA THR A 113 18.59 29.85 -1.10
C THR A 113 18.02 29.13 0.12
N GLY A 114 17.73 29.85 1.22
CA GLY A 114 17.06 29.30 2.39
C GLY A 114 15.67 28.75 2.08
N MET A 115 14.87 29.48 1.28
CA MET A 115 13.56 29.05 0.83
C MET A 115 13.65 27.82 -0.09
N ALA A 116 14.60 27.77 -1.02
CA ALA A 116 14.81 26.63 -1.90
C ALA A 116 15.13 25.35 -1.12
N ALA A 117 16.05 25.44 -0.16
CA ALA A 117 16.39 24.32 0.74
C ALA A 117 15.16 23.86 1.56
N PHE A 118 14.37 24.82 2.04
CA PHE A 118 13.14 24.53 2.76
C PHE A 118 12.10 23.81 1.90
N PHE A 119 11.83 24.29 0.67
CA PHE A 119 10.88 23.67 -0.25
C PHE A 119 11.32 22.27 -0.66
N LEU A 120 12.62 22.08 -0.95
CA LEU A 120 13.16 20.77 -1.27
C LEU A 120 12.89 19.78 -0.12
N ARG A 121 13.18 20.18 1.12
CA ARG A 121 12.90 19.37 2.30
C ARG A 121 11.40 19.09 2.47
N ARG A 122 10.54 20.12 2.32
CA ARG A 122 9.09 19.97 2.42
C ARG A 122 8.57 18.96 1.41
N ASN A 123 9.04 19.04 0.16
CA ASN A 123 8.65 18.11 -0.90
C ASN A 123 9.11 16.68 -0.60
N LEU A 124 10.32 16.49 -0.06
CA LEU A 124 10.81 15.17 0.36
C LEU A 124 9.96 14.58 1.49
N LEU A 125 9.56 15.39 2.48
CA LEU A 125 8.70 14.94 3.58
C LEU A 125 7.31 14.56 3.08
N ILE A 126 6.67 15.40 2.28
CA ILE A 126 5.35 15.11 1.68
C ILE A 126 5.41 13.84 0.83
N LYS A 127 6.47 13.66 0.04
CA LYS A 127 6.65 12.45 -0.78
C LYS A 127 6.76 11.19 0.08
N ARG A 128 7.48 11.25 1.20
CA ARG A 128 7.56 10.14 2.16
C ARG A 128 6.22 9.85 2.82
N GLU A 129 5.53 10.87 3.33
CA GLU A 129 4.22 10.72 3.95
C GLU A 129 3.19 10.15 2.97
N ASN A 130 3.21 10.58 1.71
CA ASN A 130 2.32 10.04 0.68
C ASN A 130 2.63 8.57 0.39
N SER A 131 3.91 8.20 0.26
CA SER A 131 4.32 6.81 0.06
C SER A 131 3.93 5.92 1.24
N GLU A 132 4.08 6.40 2.48
CA GLU A 132 3.63 5.69 3.68
C GLU A 132 2.11 5.52 3.70
N LYS A 133 1.36 6.55 3.32
CA LYS A 133 -0.11 6.48 3.20
C LYS A 133 -0.55 5.48 2.14
N GLU A 134 0.06 5.50 0.95
CA GLU A 134 -0.22 4.54 -0.11
C GLU A 134 0.05 3.10 0.33
N LYS A 135 1.17 2.88 1.04
CA LYS A 135 1.51 1.56 1.61
C LYS A 135 0.44 1.10 2.61
N LEU A 136 0.09 1.96 3.56
CA LEU A 136 -0.93 1.67 4.58
C LEU A 136 -2.31 1.41 3.96
N GLN A 137 -2.66 2.15 2.90
CA GLN A 137 -3.90 1.94 2.14
C GLN A 137 -3.92 0.54 1.50
N LYS A 138 -2.84 0.14 0.82
CA LYS A 138 -2.71 -1.20 0.23
C LYS A 138 -2.79 -2.30 1.28
N GLU A 139 -2.11 -2.13 2.43
CA GLU A 139 -2.16 -3.10 3.53
C GLU A 139 -3.56 -3.22 4.12
N THR A 140 -4.27 -2.10 4.28
CA THR A 140 -5.65 -2.08 4.79
C THR A 140 -6.62 -2.73 3.80
N GLU A 141 -6.48 -2.44 2.50
CA GLU A 141 -7.27 -3.07 1.45
C GLU A 141 -7.02 -4.59 1.42
N LEU A 142 -5.76 -5.03 1.49
CA LEU A 142 -5.41 -6.45 1.58
C LEU A 142 -6.04 -7.11 2.80
N LYS A 143 -5.97 -6.48 3.97
CA LYS A 143 -6.57 -7.00 5.20
C LYS A 143 -8.09 -7.17 5.04
N TYR A 144 -8.76 -6.15 4.51
CA TYR A 144 -10.19 -6.22 4.24
C TYR A 144 -10.55 -7.35 3.25
N LEU A 145 -9.76 -7.50 2.18
CA LEU A 145 -9.96 -8.56 1.19
C LEU A 145 -9.69 -9.97 1.76
N LYS A 146 -8.77 -10.11 2.73
CA LYS A 146 -8.52 -11.37 3.44
C LYS A 146 -9.63 -11.74 4.43
N GLU A 147 -10.28 -10.75 5.05
CA GLU A 147 -11.33 -10.95 6.06
C GLU A 147 -12.70 -11.34 5.45
N GLN A 148 -12.87 -11.27 4.13
CA GLN A 148 -14.07 -11.80 3.47
C GLN A 148 -14.07 -13.33 3.48
N VAL A 149 -14.48 -13.91 4.61
CA VAL A 149 -14.90 -15.32 4.71
C VAL A 149 -16.10 -15.51 3.80
N ASN A 150 -16.14 -16.59 2.99
CA ASN A 150 -17.32 -16.90 2.20
C ASN A 150 -18.44 -17.45 3.11
N PRO A 151 -19.48 -16.66 3.45
CA PRO A 151 -20.53 -17.13 4.35
C PRO A 151 -21.37 -18.24 3.71
N HIS A 152 -21.45 -18.28 2.38
CA HIS A 152 -22.32 -19.19 1.66
C HIS A 152 -21.89 -20.66 1.81
N PHE A 153 -20.58 -20.94 1.71
CA PHE A 153 -20.06 -22.29 1.93
C PHE A 153 -20.38 -22.79 3.35
N LEU A 154 -20.19 -21.94 4.36
CA LEU A 154 -20.45 -22.30 5.76
C LEU A 154 -21.94 -22.60 5.98
N PHE A 155 -22.84 -21.74 5.50
CA PHE A 155 -24.28 -21.98 5.62
C PHE A 155 -24.70 -23.28 4.93
N ASN A 156 -24.19 -23.54 3.73
CA ASN A 156 -24.55 -24.76 3.01
C ASN A 156 -24.01 -26.02 3.69
N SER A 157 -22.78 -25.98 4.20
CA SER A 157 -22.17 -27.11 4.91
C SER A 157 -22.93 -27.43 6.20
N LEU A 158 -23.33 -26.41 6.97
CA LEU A 158 -24.16 -26.57 8.17
C LEU A 158 -25.54 -27.16 7.85
N ASN A 159 -26.18 -26.73 6.75
CA ASN A 159 -27.47 -27.28 6.33
C ASN A 159 -27.39 -28.77 5.98
N SER A 160 -26.30 -29.19 5.32
CA SER A 160 -26.08 -30.61 5.00
C SER A 160 -25.84 -31.45 6.24
N ILE A 161 -25.04 -30.95 7.19
CA ILE A 161 -24.84 -31.59 8.49
C ILE A 161 -26.18 -31.70 9.24
N TYR A 162 -27.02 -30.66 9.21
CA TYR A 162 -28.35 -30.69 9.82
C TYR A 162 -29.25 -31.77 9.19
N ALA A 163 -29.24 -31.88 7.86
CA ALA A 163 -30.02 -32.89 7.14
C ALA A 163 -29.58 -34.33 7.49
N LEU A 164 -28.26 -34.59 7.50
CA LEU A 164 -27.69 -35.89 7.86
C LEU A 164 -27.91 -36.24 9.33
N SER A 165 -27.81 -35.24 10.22
CA SER A 165 -28.12 -35.38 11.64
C SER A 165 -29.58 -35.78 11.87
N ARG A 166 -30.52 -35.15 11.14
CA ARG A 166 -31.95 -35.53 11.19
C ARG A 166 -32.18 -36.98 10.73
N GLN A 167 -31.38 -37.46 9.79
CA GLN A 167 -31.44 -38.84 9.29
C GLN A 167 -30.67 -39.85 10.15
N ALA A 168 -30.03 -39.40 11.25
CA ALA A 168 -29.14 -40.22 12.08
C ALA A 168 -28.04 -40.93 11.26
N SER A 169 -27.52 -40.27 10.21
CA SER A 169 -26.47 -40.85 9.37
C SER A 169 -25.19 -41.07 10.18
N PRO A 170 -24.54 -42.25 10.06
CA PRO A 170 -23.27 -42.54 10.73
C PRO A 170 -22.12 -41.65 10.23
N GLU A 171 -22.27 -40.99 9.08
CA GLU A 171 -21.27 -40.10 8.48
C GLU A 171 -21.24 -38.71 9.13
N THR A 172 -22.30 -38.35 9.89
CA THR A 172 -22.46 -37.02 10.48
C THR A 172 -21.26 -36.55 11.32
N PRO A 173 -20.68 -37.37 12.23
CA PRO A 173 -19.54 -36.96 13.04
C PRO A 173 -18.29 -36.64 12.20
N GLU A 174 -18.06 -37.39 11.12
CA GLU A 174 -16.91 -37.20 10.24
C GLU A 174 -17.03 -35.90 9.45
N LEU A 175 -18.22 -35.60 8.91
CA LEU A 175 -18.48 -34.32 8.24
C LEU A 175 -18.31 -33.12 9.17
N VAL A 176 -18.72 -33.23 10.44
CA VAL A 176 -18.51 -32.18 11.44
C VAL A 176 -17.02 -31.94 11.69
N MET A 177 -16.23 -33.02 11.79
CA MET A 177 -14.78 -32.91 11.97
C MET A 177 -14.11 -32.24 10.76
N GLN A 178 -14.44 -32.67 9.54
CA GLN A 178 -13.90 -32.08 8.31
C GLN A 178 -14.23 -30.59 8.20
N LEU A 179 -15.47 -30.19 8.50
CA LEU A 179 -15.85 -28.78 8.52
C LEU A 179 -15.05 -27.98 9.55
N SER A 180 -14.84 -28.54 10.75
CA SER A 180 -14.03 -27.92 11.81
C SER A 180 -12.57 -27.68 11.37
N GLU A 181 -11.97 -28.64 10.66
CA GLU A 181 -10.61 -28.53 10.12
C GLU A 181 -10.51 -27.44 9.04
N LEU A 182 -11.46 -27.41 8.10
CA LEU A 182 -11.53 -26.36 7.08
C LEU A 182 -11.67 -24.96 7.72
N MET A 183 -12.55 -24.83 8.72
CA MET A 183 -12.73 -23.58 9.45
C MET A 183 -11.46 -23.16 10.21
N ARG A 184 -10.77 -24.11 10.83
CA ARG A 184 -9.50 -23.85 11.53
C ARG A 184 -8.46 -23.30 10.56
N TYR A 185 -8.28 -23.94 9.40
CA TYR A 185 -7.33 -23.46 8.39
C TYR A 185 -7.71 -22.06 7.90
N GLN A 186 -8.98 -21.78 7.64
CA GLN A 186 -9.42 -20.44 7.20
C GLN A 186 -9.14 -19.34 8.25
N LEU A 187 -9.36 -19.64 9.54
CA LEU A 187 -9.10 -18.70 10.64
C LEU A 187 -7.61 -18.50 10.93
N GLU A 188 -6.78 -19.52 10.73
CA GLU A 188 -5.34 -19.44 10.95
C GLU A 188 -4.60 -18.82 9.76
N SER A 189 -4.98 -19.21 8.55
CA SER A 189 -4.38 -18.73 7.30
C SER A 189 -4.70 -17.26 7.04
N SER A 190 -5.88 -16.75 7.42
CA SER A 190 -6.25 -15.33 7.30
C SER A 190 -5.33 -14.39 8.11
N LYS A 191 -4.66 -14.90 9.14
CA LYS A 191 -3.68 -14.16 9.95
C LYS A 191 -2.27 -14.17 9.37
N LYS A 192 -2.01 -15.00 8.36
CA LYS A 192 -0.70 -15.15 7.72
C LYS A 192 -0.66 -14.35 6.40
N ASP A 193 0.52 -13.90 6.02
CA ASP A 193 0.74 -13.29 4.69
C ASP A 193 0.99 -14.33 3.62
N ILE A 194 1.67 -15.42 4.00
CA ILE A 194 2.06 -16.53 3.14
C ILE A 194 1.89 -17.86 3.91
N VAL A 195 1.51 -18.90 3.18
CA VAL A 195 1.37 -20.28 3.64
C VAL A 195 2.14 -21.21 2.72
N LEU A 196 2.41 -22.44 3.15
CA LEU A 196 3.00 -23.43 2.24
C LEU A 196 1.97 -23.77 1.15
N LEU A 197 2.41 -23.88 -0.10
CA LEU A 197 1.54 -24.30 -1.20
C LEU A 197 0.87 -25.64 -0.88
N LYS A 198 1.62 -26.55 -0.23
CA LYS A 198 1.10 -27.83 0.25
C LYS A 198 -0.13 -27.67 1.16
N GLU A 199 -0.07 -26.75 2.14
CA GLU A 199 -1.19 -26.50 3.06
C GLU A 199 -2.43 -25.97 2.33
N GLU A 200 -2.23 -25.09 1.35
CA GLU A 200 -3.33 -24.57 0.51
C GLU A 200 -3.98 -25.65 -0.35
N LEU A 201 -3.18 -26.56 -0.92
CA LEU A 201 -3.69 -27.66 -1.74
C LEU A 201 -4.38 -28.75 -0.90
N GLU A 202 -3.85 -29.08 0.28
CA GLU A 202 -4.52 -29.99 1.24
C GLU A 202 -5.87 -29.42 1.69
N PHE A 203 -5.96 -28.10 1.90
CA PHE A 203 -7.23 -27.45 2.19
C PHE A 203 -8.22 -27.58 1.03
N ILE A 204 -7.78 -27.39 -0.22
CA ILE A 204 -8.62 -27.55 -1.41
C ILE A 204 -9.10 -29.00 -1.55
N GLU A 205 -8.22 -29.96 -1.34
CA GLU A 205 -8.56 -31.39 -1.39
C GLU A 205 -9.65 -31.73 -0.37
N ASN A 206 -9.47 -31.33 0.89
CA ASN A 206 -10.45 -31.54 1.95
C ASN A 206 -11.78 -30.84 1.65
N TYR A 207 -11.73 -29.65 1.06
CA TYR A 207 -12.92 -28.92 0.63
C TYR A 207 -13.68 -29.66 -0.48
N LEU A 208 -12.96 -30.15 -1.49
CA LEU A 208 -13.54 -30.92 -2.60
C LEU A 208 -14.17 -32.23 -2.12
N LEU A 209 -13.52 -32.95 -1.21
CA LEU A 209 -14.06 -34.18 -0.61
C LEU A 209 -15.37 -33.93 0.15
N LEU A 210 -15.45 -32.83 0.89
CA LEU A 210 -16.67 -32.44 1.61
C LEU A 210 -17.81 -32.11 0.63
N GLU A 211 -17.49 -31.37 -0.43
CA GLU A 211 -18.44 -30.97 -1.47
C GLU A 211 -18.92 -32.15 -2.33
N GLU A 212 -18.05 -33.10 -2.64
CA GLU A 212 -18.39 -34.33 -3.36
C GLU A 212 -19.42 -35.17 -2.57
N ARG A 213 -19.19 -35.37 -1.27
CA ARG A 213 -20.14 -36.05 -0.37
C ARG A 213 -21.51 -35.36 -0.39
N ARG A 214 -21.51 -34.03 -0.29
CA ARG A 214 -22.73 -33.21 -0.31
C ARG A 214 -23.50 -33.33 -1.62
N LEU A 215 -22.80 -33.39 -2.74
CA LEU A 215 -23.40 -33.43 -4.08
C LEU A 215 -23.81 -34.84 -4.51
N SER A 216 -23.44 -35.88 -3.75
CA SER A 216 -24.00 -37.24 -3.79
C SER A 216 -24.17 -37.78 -5.22
N ASN A 217 -23.10 -38.33 -5.82
CA ASN A 217 -23.04 -38.89 -7.19
C ASN A 217 -23.41 -37.97 -8.37
N ARG A 218 -23.88 -36.73 -8.16
CA ARG A 218 -24.29 -35.81 -9.26
C ARG A 218 -23.14 -35.03 -9.87
N CYS A 219 -22.00 -35.00 -9.18
CA CYS A 219 -20.79 -34.30 -9.61
C CYS A 219 -19.60 -35.24 -9.47
N HIS A 220 -18.87 -35.44 -10.55
CA HIS A 220 -17.57 -36.09 -10.50
C HIS A 220 -16.49 -35.01 -10.44
N ILE A 221 -15.61 -35.10 -9.44
CA ILE A 221 -14.54 -34.15 -9.22
C ILE A 221 -13.21 -34.87 -9.38
N GLU A 222 -12.39 -34.45 -10.35
CA GLU A 222 -11.01 -34.91 -10.49
C GLU A 222 -10.05 -33.81 -10.01
N PHE A 223 -9.22 -34.13 -9.03
CA PHE A 223 -8.18 -33.22 -8.52
C PHE A 223 -6.80 -33.86 -8.69
N LEU A 224 -5.98 -33.25 -9.55
CA LEU A 224 -4.69 -33.79 -9.94
C LEU A 224 -3.56 -32.80 -9.66
N ILE A 225 -2.58 -33.21 -8.85
CA ILE A 225 -1.37 -32.44 -8.55
C ILE A 225 -0.17 -33.08 -9.24
N LYS A 226 0.57 -32.30 -10.02
CA LYS A 226 1.78 -32.70 -10.76
C LYS A 226 2.97 -31.83 -10.34
N GLY A 227 4.11 -32.43 -10.05
CA GLY A 227 5.36 -31.73 -9.69
C GLY A 227 5.70 -31.79 -8.20
N GLU A 228 6.81 -31.16 -7.82
CA GLU A 228 7.29 -31.17 -6.43
C GLU A 228 6.83 -29.93 -5.64
N LEU A 229 6.22 -30.15 -4.48
CA LEU A 229 5.68 -29.10 -3.60
C LEU A 229 6.70 -28.49 -2.62
N ARG A 230 8.00 -28.79 -2.75
CA ARG A 230 8.98 -28.58 -1.69
C ARG A 230 9.30 -27.10 -1.46
N GLY A 231 8.85 -26.56 -0.32
CA GLY A 231 9.23 -25.23 0.18
C GLY A 231 8.51 -24.05 -0.47
N LEU A 232 7.67 -24.30 -1.47
CA LEU A 232 6.93 -23.29 -2.20
C LEU A 232 5.85 -22.63 -1.32
N LYS A 233 5.67 -21.32 -1.50
CA LYS A 233 4.72 -20.53 -0.71
C LYS A 233 3.76 -19.76 -1.61
N ILE A 234 2.53 -19.61 -1.12
CA ILE A 234 1.45 -18.90 -1.80
C ILE A 234 0.70 -18.01 -0.80
N ALA A 235 0.04 -16.97 -1.32
CA ALA A 235 -0.94 -16.24 -0.54
C ALA A 235 -2.09 -17.19 -0.13
N PRO A 236 -2.49 -17.20 1.15
CA PRO A 236 -3.52 -18.12 1.64
C PRO A 236 -4.88 -17.83 1.00
N MET A 237 -5.72 -18.85 0.84
CA MET A 237 -7.08 -18.71 0.30
C MET A 237 -7.10 -18.04 -1.09
N LEU A 238 -6.06 -18.19 -1.91
CA LEU A 238 -5.98 -17.55 -3.22
C LEU A 238 -6.71 -18.38 -4.29
N LEU A 239 -6.59 -19.70 -4.19
CA LEU A 239 -7.10 -20.63 -5.20
C LEU A 239 -8.56 -21.01 -4.94
N ILE A 240 -8.98 -21.05 -3.68
CA ILE A 240 -10.31 -21.51 -3.28
C ILE A 240 -11.47 -20.80 -4.02
N PRO A 241 -11.44 -19.49 -4.34
CA PRO A 241 -12.60 -18.88 -5.01
C PRO A 241 -12.77 -19.36 -6.45
N PHE A 242 -11.71 -19.84 -7.11
CA PHE A 242 -11.84 -20.49 -8.43
C PHE A 242 -12.50 -21.86 -8.31
N VAL A 243 -12.12 -22.61 -7.27
CA VAL A 243 -12.70 -23.93 -6.96
C VAL A 243 -14.18 -23.80 -6.58
N GLU A 244 -14.52 -22.85 -5.71
CA GLU A 244 -15.91 -22.54 -5.34
C GLU A 244 -16.74 -22.14 -6.55
N ASN A 245 -16.19 -21.32 -7.45
CA ASN A 245 -16.87 -20.95 -8.69
C ASN A 245 -17.12 -22.17 -9.58
N ALA A 246 -16.15 -23.08 -9.72
CA ALA A 246 -16.31 -24.30 -10.51
C ALA A 246 -17.45 -25.19 -9.97
N ILE A 247 -17.53 -25.36 -8.65
CA ILE A 247 -18.62 -26.13 -8.00
C ILE A 247 -19.98 -25.46 -8.14
N LYS A 248 -20.04 -24.14 -7.94
CA LYS A 248 -21.28 -23.38 -8.05
C LYS A 248 -21.85 -23.43 -9.48
N HIS A 249 -21.01 -23.18 -10.47
CA HIS A 249 -21.45 -23.08 -11.87
C HIS A 249 -21.59 -24.43 -12.57
N GLY A 250 -20.95 -25.49 -12.08
CA GLY A 250 -21.16 -26.86 -12.52
C GLY A 250 -22.32 -27.54 -11.77
N ALA A 251 -22.00 -28.12 -10.61
CA ALA A 251 -22.86 -29.05 -9.91
C ALA A 251 -24.13 -28.44 -9.30
N GLN A 252 -24.07 -27.19 -8.81
CA GLN A 252 -25.24 -26.55 -8.20
C GLN A 252 -26.21 -25.97 -9.23
N SER A 253 -25.76 -25.78 -10.47
CA SER A 253 -26.54 -25.15 -11.54
C SER A 253 -27.39 -26.14 -12.32
N THR A 254 -27.23 -27.45 -12.08
CA THR A 254 -27.92 -28.50 -12.84
C THR A 254 -28.43 -29.63 -11.95
N ASN A 255 -29.47 -30.31 -12.41
CA ASN A 255 -29.89 -31.61 -11.87
C ASN A 255 -29.23 -32.80 -12.59
N GLN A 256 -28.31 -32.54 -13.53
CA GLN A 256 -27.66 -33.50 -14.40
C GLN A 256 -26.24 -33.84 -13.89
N GLN A 257 -25.63 -34.88 -14.46
CA GLN A 257 -24.25 -35.23 -14.16
C GLN A 257 -23.32 -34.09 -14.58
N SER A 258 -22.50 -33.60 -13.65
CA SER A 258 -21.51 -32.55 -13.89
C SER A 258 -20.10 -33.08 -13.65
N THR A 259 -19.13 -32.51 -14.36
CA THR A 259 -17.71 -32.83 -14.19
C THR A 259 -16.95 -31.57 -13.83
N ILE A 260 -16.01 -31.71 -12.89
CA ILE A 260 -15.11 -30.65 -12.46
C ILE A 260 -13.69 -31.22 -12.47
N ASP A 261 -12.86 -30.69 -13.34
CA ASP A 261 -11.47 -31.11 -13.50
C ASP A 261 -10.56 -30.00 -13.01
N ILE A 262 -9.82 -30.25 -11.93
CA ILE A 262 -8.88 -29.31 -11.36
C ILE A 262 -7.48 -29.92 -11.45
N THR A 263 -6.60 -29.25 -12.19
CA THR A 263 -5.20 -29.66 -12.35
C THR A 263 -4.28 -28.58 -11.81
N VAL A 264 -3.34 -28.99 -10.98
CA VAL A 264 -2.25 -28.17 -10.46
C VAL A 264 -0.94 -28.73 -10.97
N THR A 265 -0.21 -27.95 -11.77
CA THR A 265 1.12 -28.32 -12.26
C THR A 265 2.15 -27.35 -11.70
N ILE A 266 3.18 -27.90 -11.07
CA ILE A 266 4.29 -27.14 -10.48
C ILE A 266 5.54 -27.39 -11.31
N ASN A 267 6.09 -26.33 -11.88
CA ASN A 267 7.33 -26.37 -12.65
C ASN A 267 8.33 -25.43 -11.98
N SER A 268 9.33 -25.97 -11.28
CA SER A 268 10.27 -25.18 -10.47
C SER A 268 9.55 -24.26 -9.48
N ASP A 269 9.55 -22.96 -9.75
CA ASP A 269 8.94 -21.93 -8.90
C ASP A 269 7.59 -21.44 -9.46
N SER A 270 7.09 -21.98 -10.58
CA SER A 270 5.80 -21.58 -11.15
C SER A 270 4.69 -22.57 -10.81
N LEU A 271 3.53 -22.02 -10.47
CA LEU A 271 2.27 -22.75 -10.33
C LEU A 271 1.40 -22.49 -11.55
N HIS A 272 0.96 -23.56 -12.20
CA HIS A 272 -0.10 -23.54 -13.19
C HIS A 272 -1.33 -24.24 -12.63
N PHE A 273 -2.36 -23.46 -12.31
CA PHE A 273 -3.65 -23.93 -11.82
C PHE A 273 -4.66 -23.85 -12.96
N THR A 274 -5.35 -24.97 -13.22
CA THR A 274 -6.45 -25.07 -14.17
C THR A 274 -7.68 -25.62 -13.47
N ALA A 275 -8.82 -24.95 -13.61
CA ALA A 275 -10.11 -25.46 -13.18
C ALA A 275 -11.08 -25.40 -14.36
N ILE A 276 -11.69 -26.53 -14.68
CA ILE A 276 -12.64 -26.71 -15.77
C ILE A 276 -13.92 -27.28 -15.16
N ASN A 277 -15.07 -26.70 -15.47
CA ASN A 277 -16.36 -27.29 -15.12
C ASN A 277 -17.31 -27.31 -16.31
N SER A 278 -18.13 -28.36 -16.40
CA SER A 278 -19.24 -28.40 -17.35
C SER A 278 -20.31 -27.37 -16.98
N LYS A 279 -21.02 -26.84 -17.99
CA LYS A 279 -22.06 -25.82 -17.83
C LYS A 279 -23.30 -26.20 -18.65
N PRO A 280 -24.53 -26.00 -18.12
CA PRO A 280 -25.75 -26.18 -18.90
C PRO A 280 -25.91 -25.08 -19.97
N ARG A 281 -26.46 -25.44 -21.14
CA ARG A 281 -26.80 -24.50 -22.23
C ARG A 281 -27.77 -23.37 -21.84
N VAL A 282 -28.52 -23.53 -20.74
CA VAL A 282 -29.55 -22.57 -20.31
C VAL A 282 -29.00 -21.67 -19.20
N LEU A 283 -28.65 -20.44 -19.56
CA LEU A 283 -28.30 -19.39 -18.60
C LEU A 283 -29.56 -18.78 -17.99
N GLN A 284 -29.74 -18.91 -16.67
CA GLN A 284 -30.28 -17.78 -15.91
C GLN A 284 -29.09 -16.87 -15.59
N GLU A 285 -29.10 -15.64 -16.13
CA GLU A 285 -28.16 -14.61 -15.71
C GLU A 285 -28.30 -14.39 -14.20
N SER A 286 -27.40 -14.97 -13.41
CA SER A 286 -27.32 -14.63 -12.01
C SER A 286 -26.71 -13.23 -11.93
N LYS A 287 -27.54 -12.22 -11.63
CA LYS A 287 -27.12 -10.82 -11.37
C LYS A 287 -26.12 -10.65 -10.21
N ARG A 288 -25.65 -11.74 -9.60
CA ARG A 288 -24.68 -11.80 -8.49
C ARG A 288 -23.40 -12.56 -8.89
N GLU A 289 -23.02 -12.52 -10.16
CA GLU A 289 -21.64 -12.86 -10.54
C GLU A 289 -20.71 -11.71 -10.14
N GLY A 290 -19.59 -12.00 -9.49
CA GLY A 290 -18.44 -11.09 -9.57
C GLY A 290 -17.64 -10.87 -8.29
N LEU A 291 -18.26 -10.76 -7.11
CA LEU A 291 -17.53 -10.28 -5.92
C LEU A 291 -16.31 -11.15 -5.57
N GLY A 292 -16.47 -12.48 -5.52
CA GLY A 292 -15.36 -13.39 -5.20
C GLY A 292 -14.23 -13.35 -6.23
N LEU A 293 -14.57 -13.30 -7.52
CA LEU A 293 -13.58 -13.30 -8.60
C LEU A 293 -12.87 -11.94 -8.74
N GLU A 294 -13.62 -10.84 -8.56
CA GLU A 294 -13.07 -9.48 -8.53
C GLU A 294 -12.11 -9.32 -7.36
N ASN A 295 -12.46 -9.85 -6.18
CA ASN A 295 -11.57 -9.87 -5.02
C ASN A 295 -10.27 -10.62 -5.30
N VAL A 296 -10.33 -11.80 -5.90
CA VAL A 296 -9.11 -12.55 -6.26
C VAL A 296 -8.26 -11.79 -7.26
N LYS A 297 -8.87 -11.17 -8.28
CA LYS A 297 -8.14 -10.31 -9.23
C LYS A 297 -7.45 -9.14 -8.53
N ARG A 298 -8.11 -8.45 -7.59
CA ARG A 298 -7.51 -7.37 -6.80
C ARG A 298 -6.37 -7.88 -5.91
N ARG A 299 -6.55 -9.04 -5.27
CA ARG A 299 -5.50 -9.68 -4.46
C ARG A 299 -4.29 -10.07 -5.31
N LEU A 300 -4.48 -10.66 -6.48
CA LEU A 300 -3.41 -10.99 -7.42
C LEU A 300 -2.61 -9.74 -7.83
N ASN A 301 -3.29 -8.65 -8.18
CA ASN A 301 -2.64 -7.38 -8.52
C ASN A 301 -1.81 -6.78 -7.37
N LEU A 302 -2.28 -6.93 -6.13
CA LEU A 302 -1.59 -6.38 -4.95
C LEU A 302 -0.42 -7.26 -4.48
N LEU A 303 -0.52 -8.59 -4.63
CA LEU A 303 0.42 -9.56 -4.07
C LEU A 303 1.44 -10.09 -5.08
N TYR A 304 1.07 -10.17 -6.36
CA TYR A 304 1.89 -10.73 -7.45
C TYR A 304 2.01 -9.75 -8.63
N PRO A 305 2.37 -8.48 -8.42
CA PRO A 305 2.37 -7.49 -9.51
C PRO A 305 3.30 -7.92 -10.65
N ASN A 306 2.75 -8.12 -11.85
CA ASN A 306 3.44 -8.60 -13.05
C ASN A 306 4.01 -10.04 -12.96
N GLU A 307 3.66 -10.79 -11.93
CA GLU A 307 4.12 -12.17 -11.67
C GLU A 307 2.99 -13.21 -11.83
N TYR A 308 1.88 -12.82 -12.48
CA TYR A 308 0.78 -13.72 -12.78
C TYR A 308 0.14 -13.47 -14.16
N VAL A 309 -0.47 -14.52 -14.69
CA VAL A 309 -1.38 -14.49 -15.84
C VAL A 309 -2.65 -15.24 -15.47
N LEU A 310 -3.81 -14.57 -15.59
CA LEU A 310 -5.12 -15.16 -15.32
C LEU A 310 -5.99 -15.06 -16.59
N ASN A 311 -6.34 -16.21 -17.16
CA ASN A 311 -7.23 -16.33 -18.31
C ASN A 311 -8.49 -17.07 -17.89
N ILE A 312 -9.64 -16.46 -18.14
CA ILE A 312 -10.96 -17.02 -17.82
C ILE A 312 -11.78 -17.06 -19.09
N THR A 313 -12.27 -18.26 -19.43
CA THR A 313 -13.04 -18.50 -20.63
C THR A 313 -14.39 -19.08 -20.22
N ASN A 314 -15.48 -18.44 -20.66
CA ASN A 314 -16.85 -18.89 -20.44
C ASN A 314 -17.42 -19.30 -21.79
N LEU A 315 -17.35 -20.59 -22.11
CA LEU A 315 -17.89 -21.18 -23.32
C LEU A 315 -19.36 -21.60 -23.09
N GLU A 316 -20.02 -22.08 -24.15
CA GLU A 316 -21.43 -22.51 -24.09
C GLU A 316 -21.65 -23.69 -23.13
N GLU A 317 -20.71 -24.65 -23.11
CA GLU A 317 -20.83 -25.92 -22.38
C GLU A 317 -19.73 -26.10 -21.31
N GLU A 318 -18.78 -25.16 -21.23
CA GLU A 318 -17.61 -25.26 -20.34
C GLU A 318 -17.25 -23.88 -19.76
N TYR A 319 -16.87 -23.84 -18.49
CA TYR A 319 -16.21 -22.69 -17.88
C TYR A 319 -14.80 -23.09 -17.44
N LYS A 320 -13.80 -22.31 -17.88
CA LYS A 320 -12.39 -22.62 -17.69
C LYS A 320 -11.63 -21.45 -17.08
N VAL A 321 -10.88 -21.74 -16.03
CA VAL A 321 -9.93 -20.83 -15.40
C VAL A 321 -8.53 -21.39 -15.58
N ASN A 322 -7.63 -20.57 -16.12
CA ASN A 322 -6.19 -20.85 -16.14
C ASN A 322 -5.46 -19.74 -15.40
N LEU A 323 -4.78 -20.08 -14.32
CA LEU A 323 -3.95 -19.18 -13.55
C LEU A 323 -2.51 -19.69 -13.58
N SER A 324 -1.59 -18.84 -14.03
CA SER A 324 -0.16 -19.07 -13.89
C SER A 324 0.39 -18.02 -12.94
N ILE A 325 1.08 -18.43 -11.89
CA ILE A 325 1.76 -17.53 -10.94
C ILE A 325 3.20 -17.95 -10.74
N ASN A 326 4.09 -16.98 -10.63
CA ASN A 326 5.43 -17.19 -10.10
C ASN A 326 5.35 -17.16 -8.57
N LEU A 327 5.74 -18.26 -7.93
CA LEU A 327 5.62 -18.43 -6.48
C LEU A 327 6.76 -17.70 -5.77
N ILE A 328 6.48 -17.28 -4.54
CA ILE A 328 7.45 -16.56 -3.73
C ILE A 328 8.37 -17.58 -3.07
N ASN A 329 9.62 -17.66 -3.53
CA ASN A 329 10.68 -18.39 -2.84
C ASN A 329 11.25 -17.54 -1.70
N ASN A 330 11.08 -17.99 -0.46
CA ASN A 330 11.94 -17.51 0.63
C ASN A 330 13.31 -18.17 0.45
N LYS A 331 14.30 -17.42 -0.04
CA LYS A 331 15.68 -17.63 0.43
C LYS A 331 15.87 -16.89 1.75
#